data_AF-A0A8S1EJ94-F1
#
_entry.id   AF-A0A8S1EJ94-F1
#
_cell.length_a   1.000
_cell.length_b   1.000
_cell.length_c   1.000
_cell.angle_alpha   90.00
_cell.angle_beta   90.00
_cell.angle_gamma   90.00
#
_symmetry.space_group_name_H-M   'P 1'
#
loop_
_entity.id
_entity.type
_entity.pdbx_description
1 polymer ?
#
loop_
_entity_poly.entity_id
_entity_poly.type
_entity_poly.pdbx_seq_one_letter_code
_entity_poly.pdbx_strand_id
1 'polypeptide(L)'
;MSRRESVSVLDAGDGMFKTHVHLDDVQKVIKDELNTEAQLGPKTKYTVIGDGNGFMSRVVHVEPDWTVNDENLPKNFVLKINSAQHVHTYVKKLKDSWVDLITPEQEAAIWDMLEGESKMLHNREVNMLKILKKWNRKDDILNPDFYFSLKFDDSNPLKGFMGMEMIENSTVHHIYQNATPEELYPVLKALATLQALSLDMTQEDIDSIQGYSFKKLMGPMLNEKAHIISIAAKQLKCFSL
;
A
#
# COMPACT_ATOMS: atom_id res chain seq x y z
N MET A 1 4.00 35.82 14.17
CA MET A 1 3.66 34.42 14.50
C MET A 1 4.21 33.55 13.38
N SER A 2 5.28 32.81 13.65
CA SER A 2 5.81 31.84 12.69
C SER A 2 4.75 30.77 12.46
N ARG A 3 4.27 30.64 11.23
CA ARG A 3 3.36 29.58 10.82
C ARG A 3 4.18 28.29 10.97
N ARG A 4 3.89 27.45 11.98
CA ARG A 4 4.50 26.11 12.04
C ARG A 4 4.21 25.46 10.69
N GLU A 5 5.25 25.11 9.94
CA GLU A 5 5.10 24.25 8.77
C GLU A 5 4.35 23.00 9.24
N SER A 6 3.21 22.72 8.61
CA SER A 6 2.44 21.52 8.92
C SER A 6 3.24 20.32 8.43
N VAL A 7 3.58 19.40 9.33
CA VAL A 7 4.27 18.15 8.99
C VAL A 7 3.40 17.33 8.04
N SER A 8 3.94 16.93 6.89
CA SER A 8 3.24 16.10 5.90
C SER A 8 3.55 14.61 6.11
N VAL A 9 2.59 13.74 5.78
CA VAL A 9 2.82 12.28 5.72
C VAL A 9 3.84 11.89 4.64
N LEU A 10 4.02 12.75 3.64
CA LEU A 10 4.94 12.51 2.52
C LEU A 10 6.40 12.72 2.93
N ASP A 11 6.62 13.60 3.91
CA ASP A 11 7.95 13.91 4.41
C ASP A 11 8.57 12.74 5.19
N ALA A 12 9.90 12.78 5.34
CA ALA A 12 10.60 11.84 6.20
C ALA A 12 10.21 12.10 7.67
N GLY A 13 9.84 11.04 8.39
CA GLY A 13 9.67 11.07 9.84
C GLY A 13 10.91 10.56 10.58
N ASP A 14 10.87 10.66 11.91
CA ASP A 14 11.88 10.17 12.85
C ASP A 14 11.63 8.73 13.34
N GLY A 15 10.55 8.10 12.89
CA GLY A 15 10.18 6.73 13.21
C GLY A 15 10.87 5.69 12.33
N MET A 16 10.28 4.49 12.32
CA MET A 16 10.78 3.32 11.61
C MET A 16 10.96 3.64 10.12
N PHE A 17 12.15 3.35 9.58
CA PHE A 17 12.48 3.47 8.16
C PHE A 17 12.22 4.86 7.55
N LYS A 18 12.44 5.93 8.32
CA LYS A 18 12.20 7.34 7.92
C LYS A 18 10.73 7.64 7.64
N THR A 19 9.83 7.03 8.40
CA THR A 19 8.39 7.30 8.40
C THR A 19 7.98 7.92 9.73
N HIS A 20 6.73 8.37 9.86
CA HIS A 20 6.19 8.88 11.13
C HIS A 20 5.73 7.77 12.09
N VAL A 21 5.79 6.50 11.66
CA VAL A 21 5.36 5.33 12.43
C VAL A 21 6.48 4.87 13.34
N HIS A 22 6.21 4.78 14.64
CA HIS A 22 7.13 4.27 15.63
C HIS A 22 6.83 2.81 15.97
N LEU A 23 7.81 2.09 16.53
CA LEU A 23 7.62 0.70 16.95
C LEU A 23 6.48 0.60 17.98
N ASP A 24 6.37 1.54 18.90
CA ASP A 24 5.30 1.55 19.91
C ASP A 24 3.90 1.68 19.30
N ASP A 25 3.77 2.40 18.17
CA ASP A 25 2.50 2.46 17.44
C ASP A 25 2.13 1.07 16.90
N VAL A 26 3.10 0.36 16.32
CA VAL A 26 2.91 -0.99 15.78
C VAL A 26 2.60 -1.99 16.90
N GLN A 27 3.33 -1.94 18.01
CA GLN A 27 3.10 -2.84 19.14
C GLN A 27 1.72 -2.64 19.77
N LYS A 28 1.28 -1.38 19.92
CA LYS A 28 -0.06 -1.07 20.42
C LYS A 28 -1.14 -1.69 19.53
N VAL A 29 -1.02 -1.51 18.21
CA VAL A 29 -1.98 -2.05 17.25
C VAL A 29 -1.95 -3.58 17.19
N ILE A 30 -0.77 -4.20 17.29
CA ILE A 30 -0.64 -5.66 17.40
C ILE A 30 -1.38 -6.16 18.64
N LYS A 31 -1.12 -5.56 19.81
CA LYS A 31 -1.78 -5.92 21.05
C LYS A 31 -3.30 -5.81 20.94
N ASP A 32 -3.79 -4.70 20.40
CA ASP A 32 -5.21 -4.40 20.31
C ASP A 32 -5.94 -5.29 19.28
N GLU A 33 -5.42 -5.41 18.05
CA GLU A 33 -6.09 -6.16 16.97
C GLU A 33 -5.84 -7.69 17.00
N LEU A 34 -4.73 -8.15 17.60
CA LEU A 34 -4.48 -9.60 17.81
C LEU A 34 -4.87 -10.08 19.22
N ASN A 35 -5.32 -9.19 20.10
CA ASN A 35 -5.72 -9.50 21.48
C ASN A 35 -4.64 -10.32 22.23
N THR A 36 -3.40 -9.80 22.23
CA THR A 36 -2.22 -10.47 22.80
C THR A 36 -1.41 -9.54 23.69
N GLU A 37 -0.71 -10.11 24.67
CA GLU A 37 0.30 -9.38 25.45
C GLU A 37 1.72 -9.55 24.88
N ALA A 38 1.86 -10.32 23.78
CA ALA A 38 3.13 -10.47 23.10
C ALA A 38 3.60 -9.16 22.46
N GLN A 39 4.91 -8.95 22.50
CA GLN A 39 5.58 -7.78 21.95
C GLN A 39 6.69 -8.22 20.99
N LEU A 40 7.11 -7.31 20.12
CA LEU A 40 8.26 -7.52 19.24
C LEU A 40 9.52 -7.34 20.09
N GLY A 41 10.18 -8.44 20.41
CA GLY A 41 11.37 -8.46 21.25
C GLY A 41 12.59 -7.81 20.60
N PRO A 42 13.65 -7.57 21.39
CA PRO A 42 14.84 -6.84 20.94
C PRO A 42 15.63 -7.55 19.84
N LYS A 43 15.40 -8.85 19.59
CA LYS A 43 16.03 -9.57 18.47
C LYS A 43 15.15 -9.66 17.22
N THR A 44 14.00 -8.97 17.20
CA THR A 44 13.15 -8.88 16.02
C THR A 44 13.95 -8.29 14.87
N LYS A 45 13.96 -8.99 13.73
CA LYS A 45 14.64 -8.49 12.53
C LYS A 45 13.65 -7.81 11.61
N TYR A 46 14.15 -6.76 10.96
CA TYR A 46 13.39 -6.01 9.97
C TYR A 46 14.20 -5.87 8.70
N THR A 47 13.66 -6.40 7.59
CA THR A 47 14.31 -6.38 6.28
C THR A 47 13.42 -5.62 5.29
N VAL A 48 13.92 -4.53 4.71
CA VAL A 48 13.17 -3.81 3.66
C VAL A 48 13.19 -4.64 2.38
N ILE A 49 12.02 -5.06 1.91
CA ILE A 49 11.87 -5.94 0.72
C ILE A 49 11.16 -5.27 -0.47
N GLY A 50 10.54 -4.11 -0.25
CA GLY A 50 9.81 -3.39 -1.30
C GLY A 50 10.58 -2.25 -1.97
N ASP A 51 11.89 -2.12 -1.74
CA ASP A 51 12.67 -1.02 -2.32
C ASP A 51 12.63 -1.09 -3.86
N GLY A 52 12.19 -0.01 -4.50
CA GLY A 52 11.94 0.05 -5.94
C GLY A 52 10.59 -0.51 -6.43
N ASN A 53 9.84 -1.23 -5.59
CA ASN A 53 8.56 -1.87 -5.96
C ASN A 53 7.34 -1.38 -5.15
N GLY A 54 7.55 -0.61 -4.07
CA GLY A 54 6.48 -0.18 -3.15
C GLY A 54 5.71 1.10 -3.54
N PHE A 55 6.18 1.85 -4.54
CA PHE A 55 5.69 3.19 -4.96
C PHE A 55 5.42 4.17 -3.80
N MET A 56 4.26 4.06 -3.13
CA MET A 56 3.81 4.86 -1.98
C MET A 56 3.86 4.11 -0.64
N SER A 57 4.72 3.10 -0.53
CA SER A 57 4.87 2.33 0.69
C SER A 57 6.30 1.89 0.93
N ARG A 58 6.66 1.83 2.21
CA ARG A 58 7.80 1.08 2.72
C ARG A 58 7.31 -0.31 3.12
N VAL A 59 7.81 -1.35 2.44
CA VAL A 59 7.43 -2.74 2.72
C VAL A 59 8.58 -3.45 3.42
N VAL A 60 8.30 -4.01 4.58
CA VAL A 60 9.28 -4.56 5.51
C VAL A 60 8.88 -5.98 5.87
N HIS A 61 9.75 -6.94 5.63
CA HIS A 61 9.65 -8.28 6.18
C HIS A 61 10.09 -8.24 7.65
N VAL A 62 9.24 -8.74 8.54
CA VAL A 62 9.47 -8.80 9.98
C VAL A 62 9.61 -10.25 10.41
N GLU A 63 10.75 -10.57 11.00
CA GLU A 63 11.01 -11.84 11.71
C GLU A 63 10.90 -11.55 13.23
N PRO A 64 9.70 -11.70 13.82
CA PRO A 64 9.45 -11.36 15.22
C PRO A 64 10.23 -12.26 16.18
N ASP A 65 10.85 -11.63 17.17
CA ASP A 65 11.30 -12.27 18.42
C ASP A 65 10.19 -12.11 19.45
N TRP A 66 9.08 -12.84 19.30
CA TRP A 66 7.92 -12.67 20.18
C TRP A 66 8.30 -12.88 21.65
N THR A 67 7.91 -11.94 22.51
CA THR A 67 8.21 -12.02 23.96
C THR A 67 7.42 -13.12 24.67
N VAL A 68 6.35 -13.62 24.06
CA VAL A 68 5.51 -14.72 24.56
C VAL A 68 5.45 -15.78 23.47
N ASN A 69 5.56 -17.04 23.89
CA ASN A 69 5.38 -18.17 22.98
C ASN A 69 3.87 -18.44 22.80
N ASP A 70 3.33 -18.07 21.65
CA ASP A 70 1.93 -18.28 21.28
C ASP A 70 1.88 -18.74 19.81
N GLU A 71 1.31 -19.93 19.58
CA GLU A 71 1.23 -20.55 18.26
C GLU A 71 0.27 -19.81 17.31
N ASN A 72 -0.58 -18.92 17.83
CA ASN A 72 -1.50 -18.11 17.02
C ASN A 72 -0.84 -16.86 16.45
N LEU A 73 0.38 -16.52 16.88
CA LEU A 73 1.11 -15.37 16.37
C LEU A 73 1.83 -15.72 15.05
N PRO A 74 1.91 -14.79 14.09
CA PRO A 74 2.57 -15.05 12.83
C PRO A 74 4.08 -15.28 13.06
N LYS A 75 4.62 -16.33 12.44
CA LYS A 75 6.05 -16.66 12.50
C LYS A 75 6.92 -15.59 11.85
N ASN A 76 6.41 -15.00 10.77
CA ASN A 76 6.93 -13.83 10.10
C ASN A 76 5.74 -13.10 9.46
N PHE A 77 5.91 -11.82 9.13
CA PHE A 77 4.87 -11.04 8.46
C PHE A 77 5.47 -9.89 7.67
N VAL A 78 4.68 -9.34 6.76
CA VAL A 78 4.98 -8.09 6.06
C VAL A 78 4.34 -6.92 6.82
N LEU A 79 5.17 -5.96 7.21
CA LEU A 79 4.74 -4.65 7.66
C LEU A 79 4.81 -3.67 6.47
N LYS A 80 3.65 -3.21 6.02
CA LYS A 80 3.54 -2.18 4.98
C LYS A 80 3.19 -0.86 5.63
N ILE A 81 4.07 0.13 5.47
CA ILE A 81 3.94 1.48 6.03
C ILE A 81 3.77 2.47 4.88
N ASN A 82 2.76 3.35 4.95
CA ASN A 82 2.60 4.41 3.96
C ASN A 82 3.83 5.33 3.94
N SER A 83 4.42 5.58 2.77
CA SER A 83 5.65 6.35 2.65
C SER A 83 5.87 6.86 1.22
N ALA A 84 6.16 8.16 1.08
CA ALA A 84 6.49 8.78 -0.21
C ALA A 84 7.99 8.86 -0.50
N GLN A 85 8.86 8.26 0.33
CA GLN A 85 10.32 8.36 0.21
C GLN A 85 10.84 7.90 -1.17
N HIS A 86 10.21 6.89 -1.76
CA HIS A 86 10.53 6.43 -3.10
C HIS A 86 10.09 7.41 -4.19
N VAL A 87 8.92 8.01 -4.04
CA VAL A 87 8.44 9.06 -4.96
C VAL A 87 9.35 10.27 -4.92
N HIS A 88 9.78 10.74 -3.74
CA HIS A 88 10.78 11.82 -3.64
C HIS A 88 12.08 11.47 -4.38
N THR A 89 12.58 10.25 -4.23
CA THR A 89 13.79 9.78 -4.92
C THR A 89 13.58 9.75 -6.44
N TYR A 90 12.43 9.27 -6.90
CA TYR A 90 12.08 9.20 -8.32
C TYR A 90 11.91 10.58 -8.94
N VAL A 91 11.17 11.48 -8.28
CA VAL A 91 10.98 12.88 -8.71
C VAL A 91 12.33 13.60 -8.78
N LYS A 92 13.22 13.39 -7.82
CA LYS A 92 14.59 13.96 -7.87
C LYS A 92 15.36 13.48 -9.10
N LYS A 93 15.38 12.15 -9.35
CA LYS A 93 16.03 11.59 -10.55
C LYS A 93 15.46 12.14 -11.86
N LEU A 94 14.13 12.33 -11.92
CA LEU A 94 13.47 12.94 -13.08
C LEU A 94 13.91 14.39 -13.27
N LYS A 95 13.95 15.19 -12.20
CA LYS A 95 14.44 16.59 -12.25
C LYS A 95 15.89 16.69 -12.71
N ASP A 96 16.73 15.75 -12.29
CA ASP A 96 18.13 15.69 -12.70
C ASP A 96 18.30 15.30 -14.19
N SER A 97 17.30 14.65 -14.80
CA SER A 97 17.38 14.07 -16.15
C SER A 97 16.52 14.79 -17.20
N TRP A 98 15.51 15.56 -16.79
CA TRP A 98 14.50 16.20 -17.65
C TRP A 98 14.07 17.54 -17.03
N VAL A 99 14.79 18.61 -17.36
CA VAL A 99 14.53 19.96 -16.85
C VAL A 99 13.30 20.57 -17.58
N ASP A 100 12.44 21.28 -16.84
CA ASP A 100 11.32 22.13 -17.34
C ASP A 100 9.99 21.47 -17.76
N LEU A 101 9.58 20.34 -17.17
CA LEU A 101 8.27 19.74 -17.48
C LEU A 101 7.08 20.27 -16.67
N ILE A 102 7.31 20.79 -15.46
CA ILE A 102 6.27 21.29 -14.55
C ILE A 102 6.71 22.56 -13.82
N THR A 103 5.80 23.50 -13.64
CA THR A 103 6.01 24.73 -12.84
C THR A 103 6.02 24.41 -11.34
N PRO A 104 6.62 25.25 -10.48
CA PRO A 104 6.57 25.08 -9.03
C PRO A 104 5.14 24.97 -8.47
N GLU A 105 4.20 25.73 -9.04
CA GLU A 105 2.78 25.68 -8.65
C GLU A 105 2.13 24.34 -9.01
N GLN A 106 2.45 23.79 -10.20
CA GLN A 106 2.00 22.46 -10.60
C GLN A 106 2.62 21.37 -9.74
N GLU A 107 3.89 21.51 -9.37
CA GLU A 107 4.56 20.57 -8.46
C GLU A 107 3.87 20.57 -7.08
N ALA A 108 3.62 21.75 -6.49
CA ALA A 108 2.91 21.85 -5.22
C ALA A 108 1.52 21.19 -5.29
N ALA A 109 0.76 21.44 -6.35
CA ALA A 109 -0.55 20.83 -6.55
C ALA A 109 -0.49 19.29 -6.69
N ILE A 110 0.57 18.76 -7.30
CA ILE A 110 0.80 17.31 -7.38
C ILE A 110 1.08 16.73 -6.00
N TRP A 111 1.92 17.40 -5.20
CA TRP A 111 2.24 16.95 -3.84
C TRP A 111 1.02 16.99 -2.92
N ASP A 112 0.22 18.05 -2.94
CA ASP A 112 -1.02 18.15 -2.17
C ASP A 112 -2.00 17.02 -2.53
N MET A 113 -2.12 16.72 -3.83
CA MET A 113 -2.96 15.63 -4.33
C MET A 113 -2.42 14.27 -3.88
N LEU A 114 -1.11 14.04 -3.97
CA LEU A 114 -0.48 12.80 -3.49
C LEU A 114 -0.66 12.60 -1.98
N GLU A 115 -0.63 13.67 -1.19
CA GLU A 115 -0.85 13.59 0.25
C GLU A 115 -2.28 13.10 0.57
N GLY A 116 -3.28 13.72 -0.05
CA GLY A 116 -4.67 13.31 0.15
C GLY A 116 -4.93 11.88 -0.34
N GLU A 117 -4.48 11.56 -1.56
CA GLU A 117 -4.74 10.26 -2.18
C GLU A 117 -3.96 9.14 -1.49
N SER A 118 -2.74 9.37 -0.97
CA SER A 118 -1.96 8.33 -0.28
C SER A 118 -2.66 7.83 0.99
N LYS A 119 -3.22 8.75 1.78
CA LYS A 119 -3.98 8.43 3.00
C LYS A 119 -5.26 7.66 2.66
N MET A 120 -5.99 8.14 1.65
CA MET A 120 -7.22 7.52 1.19
C MET A 120 -6.98 6.12 0.60
N LEU A 121 -5.94 5.94 -0.22
CA LEU A 121 -5.58 4.65 -0.80
C LEU A 121 -5.21 3.62 0.26
N HIS A 122 -4.41 4.00 1.24
CA HIS A 122 -4.09 3.14 2.39
C HIS A 122 -5.37 2.70 3.12
N ASN A 123 -6.25 3.65 3.44
CA ASN A 123 -7.50 3.35 4.13
C ASN A 123 -8.44 2.44 3.32
N ARG A 124 -8.50 2.60 2.00
CA ARG A 124 -9.27 1.73 1.09
C ARG A 124 -8.68 0.33 1.02
N GLU A 125 -7.37 0.20 0.94
CA GLU A 125 -6.69 -1.11 0.95
C GLU A 125 -7.00 -1.87 2.25
N VAL A 126 -6.90 -1.18 3.40
CA VAL A 126 -7.30 -1.74 4.70
C VAL A 126 -8.76 -2.18 4.70
N ASN A 127 -9.68 -1.34 4.21
CA ASN A 127 -11.11 -1.67 4.14
C ASN A 127 -11.37 -2.89 3.26
N MET A 128 -10.75 -2.94 2.07
CA MET A 128 -10.86 -4.07 1.16
C MET A 128 -10.37 -5.37 1.81
N LEU A 129 -9.22 -5.35 2.47
CA LEU A 129 -8.68 -6.52 3.15
C LEU A 129 -9.57 -6.97 4.32
N LYS A 130 -10.20 -6.03 5.05
CA LYS A 130 -11.20 -6.36 6.09
C LYS A 130 -12.46 -7.01 5.50
N ILE A 131 -12.92 -6.56 4.33
CA ILE A 131 -14.05 -7.18 3.60
C ILE A 131 -13.67 -8.59 3.14
N LEU A 132 -12.50 -8.77 2.53
CA LEU A 132 -12.02 -10.10 2.10
C LEU A 132 -11.90 -11.07 3.29
N LYS A 133 -11.38 -10.59 4.43
CA LYS A 133 -11.31 -11.36 5.67
C LYS A 133 -12.70 -11.76 6.18
N LYS A 134 -13.69 -10.86 6.11
CA LYS A 134 -15.09 -11.13 6.47
C LYS A 134 -15.73 -12.20 5.59
N TRP A 135 -15.45 -12.20 4.28
CA TRP A 135 -15.94 -13.23 3.37
C TRP A 135 -15.34 -14.60 3.66
N ASN A 136 -14.09 -14.65 4.14
CA ASN A 136 -13.42 -15.88 4.57
C ASN A 136 -13.40 -16.97 3.49
N ARG A 137 -12.96 -16.59 2.27
CA ARG A 137 -12.91 -17.46 1.07
C ARG A 137 -11.49 -17.66 0.55
N LYS A 138 -10.54 -17.96 1.44
CA LYS A 138 -9.10 -18.06 1.09
C LYS A 138 -8.79 -19.12 0.01
N ASP A 139 -9.57 -20.20 -0.05
CA ASP A 139 -9.43 -21.25 -1.07
C ASP A 139 -9.88 -20.82 -2.48
N ASP A 140 -10.55 -19.66 -2.56
CA ASP A 140 -11.10 -19.12 -3.80
C ASP A 140 -10.47 -17.78 -4.16
N ILE A 141 -10.33 -16.87 -3.18
CA ILE A 141 -9.72 -15.57 -3.30
C ILE A 141 -8.34 -15.66 -2.67
N LEU A 142 -7.31 -15.74 -3.52
CA LEU A 142 -5.90 -15.91 -3.14
C LEU A 142 -5.31 -14.65 -2.47
N ASN A 143 -5.95 -14.14 -1.43
CA ASN A 143 -5.48 -12.98 -0.68
C ASN A 143 -4.60 -13.42 0.51
N PRO A 144 -3.56 -12.65 0.84
CA PRO A 144 -2.77 -12.90 2.04
C PRO A 144 -3.60 -12.71 3.30
N ASP A 145 -3.18 -13.36 4.38
CA ASP A 145 -3.74 -13.09 5.69
C ASP A 145 -3.54 -11.64 6.11
N PHE A 146 -4.58 -11.07 6.71
CA PHE A 146 -4.59 -9.71 7.20
C PHE A 146 -4.66 -9.72 8.73
N TYR A 147 -3.54 -9.37 9.36
CA TYR A 147 -3.35 -9.50 10.80
C TYR A 147 -3.83 -8.26 11.54
N PHE A 148 -3.27 -7.09 11.19
CA PHE A 148 -3.55 -5.85 11.90
C PHE A 148 -3.38 -4.61 11.01
N SER A 149 -3.92 -3.46 11.42
CA SER A 149 -3.80 -2.19 10.70
C SER A 149 -4.03 -0.95 11.53
N LEU A 150 -3.45 0.17 11.08
CA LEU A 150 -3.78 1.51 11.53
C LEU A 150 -4.17 2.38 10.32
N LYS A 151 -5.37 2.95 10.38
CA LYS A 151 -5.90 3.87 9.36
C LYS A 151 -5.56 5.32 9.69
N PHE A 152 -5.54 6.16 8.66
CA PHE A 152 -5.54 7.60 8.82
C PHE A 152 -6.92 8.12 9.22
N ASP A 153 -6.94 9.11 10.09
CA ASP A 153 -8.11 9.92 10.44
C ASP A 153 -7.65 11.32 10.91
N ASP A 154 -8.58 12.16 11.34
CA ASP A 154 -8.27 13.53 11.77
C ASP A 154 -7.38 13.58 13.03
N SER A 155 -7.44 12.56 13.88
CA SER A 155 -6.60 12.42 15.08
C SER A 155 -5.24 11.78 14.78
N ASN A 156 -5.15 11.02 13.68
CA ASN A 156 -3.96 10.34 13.20
C ASN A 156 -3.66 10.69 11.72
N PRO A 157 -3.18 11.91 11.43
CA PRO A 157 -2.96 12.34 10.05
C PRO A 157 -1.66 11.81 9.43
N LEU A 158 -0.78 11.16 10.21
CA LEU A 158 0.60 10.83 9.82
C LEU A 158 0.95 9.35 9.84
N LYS A 159 0.18 8.48 10.51
CA LYS A 159 0.59 7.08 10.77
C LYS A 159 -0.38 6.09 10.13
N GLY A 160 -0.05 5.61 8.93
CA GLY A 160 -0.79 4.53 8.26
C GLY A 160 0.10 3.32 8.03
N PHE A 161 -0.29 2.16 8.56
CA PHE A 161 0.41 0.90 8.33
C PHE A 161 -0.52 -0.32 8.45
N MET A 162 -0.03 -1.48 8.00
CA MET A 162 -0.72 -2.76 8.15
C MET A 162 0.26 -3.93 8.18
N GLY A 163 -0.13 -4.98 8.92
CA GLY A 163 0.54 -6.26 8.99
C GLY A 163 -0.23 -7.32 8.20
N MET A 164 0.45 -8.02 7.30
CA MET A 164 -0.11 -9.07 6.46
C MET A 164 0.84 -10.25 6.31
N GLU A 165 0.33 -11.37 5.81
CA GLU A 165 1.10 -12.57 5.54
C GLU A 165 2.30 -12.30 4.64
N MET A 166 3.42 -12.95 4.95
CA MET A 166 4.54 -13.05 4.02
C MET A 166 4.28 -14.23 3.08
N ILE A 167 3.98 -13.94 1.82
CA ILE A 167 3.87 -14.98 0.80
C ILE A 167 5.27 -15.38 0.35
N GLU A 168 5.69 -16.58 0.75
CA GLU A 168 6.95 -17.17 0.35
C GLU A 168 6.82 -17.87 -1.01
N ASN A 169 7.94 -17.99 -1.74
CA ASN A 169 8.03 -18.73 -3.00
C ASN A 169 7.09 -18.22 -4.12
N SER A 170 6.81 -16.92 -4.14
CA SER A 170 6.04 -16.29 -5.23
C SER A 170 6.87 -16.15 -6.52
N THR A 171 6.25 -16.39 -7.67
CA THR A 171 6.82 -16.11 -8.99
C THR A 171 6.19 -14.84 -9.57
N VAL A 172 7.02 -13.91 -10.04
CA VAL A 172 6.55 -12.73 -10.77
C VAL A 172 6.30 -13.11 -12.23
N HIS A 173 5.04 -13.02 -12.66
CA HIS A 173 4.68 -13.10 -14.07
C HIS A 173 4.56 -11.69 -14.66
N HIS A 174 5.43 -11.37 -15.60
CA HIS A 174 5.38 -10.13 -16.35
C HIS A 174 4.34 -10.22 -17.49
N ILE A 175 3.76 -9.08 -17.85
CA ILE A 175 2.71 -8.96 -18.88
C ILE A 175 3.10 -9.48 -20.28
N TYR A 176 4.40 -9.63 -20.55
CA TYR A 176 4.91 -10.15 -21.82
C TYR A 176 5.17 -11.67 -21.80
N GLN A 177 4.98 -12.31 -20.64
CA GLN A 177 5.10 -13.76 -20.52
C GLN A 177 3.75 -14.41 -20.84
N ASN A 178 3.78 -15.52 -21.59
CA ASN A 178 2.60 -16.35 -21.79
C ASN A 178 2.27 -17.08 -20.49
N ALA A 179 0.98 -17.24 -20.19
CA ALA A 179 0.48 -18.07 -19.12
C ALA A 179 -0.32 -19.24 -19.72
N THR A 180 -0.19 -20.43 -19.14
CA THR A 180 -1.01 -21.58 -19.55
C THR A 180 -2.43 -21.46 -19.00
N PRO A 181 -3.42 -22.18 -19.59
CA PRO A 181 -4.77 -22.23 -19.03
C PRO A 181 -4.80 -22.67 -17.55
N GLU A 182 -3.94 -23.60 -17.17
CA GLU A 182 -3.82 -24.10 -15.80
C GLU A 182 -3.30 -23.02 -14.84
N GLU A 183 -2.34 -22.20 -15.26
CA GLU A 183 -1.82 -21.06 -14.49
C GLU A 183 -2.88 -19.95 -14.34
N LEU A 184 -3.72 -19.75 -15.36
CA LEU A 184 -4.80 -18.74 -15.33
C LEU A 184 -6.04 -19.19 -14.55
N TYR A 185 -6.33 -20.48 -14.49
CA TYR A 185 -7.52 -21.02 -13.83
C TYR A 185 -7.74 -20.47 -12.40
N PRO A 186 -6.75 -20.54 -11.47
CA PRO A 186 -6.95 -20.01 -10.11
C PRO A 186 -7.22 -18.49 -10.09
N VAL A 187 -6.61 -17.73 -11.00
CA VAL A 187 -6.85 -16.28 -11.12
C VAL A 187 -8.27 -16.00 -11.60
N LEU A 188 -8.75 -16.73 -12.62
CA LEU A 188 -10.10 -16.59 -13.13
C LEU A 188 -11.15 -17.02 -12.10
N LYS A 189 -10.88 -18.08 -11.34
CA LYS A 189 -11.72 -18.54 -10.22
C LYS A 189 -11.81 -17.46 -9.13
N ALA A 190 -10.68 -16.86 -8.75
CA ALA A 190 -10.64 -15.76 -7.78
C ALA A 190 -11.44 -14.55 -8.26
N LEU A 191 -11.28 -14.15 -9.53
CA LEU A 191 -12.01 -13.04 -10.12
C LEU A 191 -13.52 -13.29 -10.14
N ALA A 192 -13.96 -14.48 -10.57
CA ALA A 192 -15.37 -14.85 -10.57
C ALA A 192 -15.95 -14.84 -9.15
N THR A 193 -15.18 -15.31 -8.17
CA THR A 193 -15.59 -15.31 -6.76
C THR A 193 -15.71 -13.89 -6.22
N LEU A 194 -14.73 -13.02 -6.49
CA LEU A 194 -14.77 -11.60 -6.14
C LEU A 194 -15.99 -10.90 -6.73
N GLN A 195 -16.27 -11.13 -8.02
CA GLN A 195 -17.44 -10.55 -8.69
C GLN A 195 -18.75 -11.04 -8.08
N ALA A 196 -18.87 -12.33 -7.79
CA ALA A 196 -20.07 -12.89 -7.17
C ALA A 196 -20.31 -12.30 -5.77
N LEU A 197 -19.27 -12.27 -4.92
CA LEU A 197 -19.36 -11.73 -3.56
C LEU A 197 -19.58 -10.21 -3.53
N SER A 198 -19.11 -9.48 -4.55
CA SER A 198 -19.35 -8.04 -4.64
C SER A 198 -20.84 -7.67 -4.78
N LEU A 199 -21.69 -8.60 -5.22
CA LEU A 199 -23.14 -8.37 -5.33
C LEU A 199 -23.82 -8.28 -3.96
N ASP A 200 -23.21 -8.89 -2.94
CA ASP A 200 -23.72 -8.90 -1.57
C ASP A 200 -23.12 -7.77 -0.70
N MET A 201 -22.30 -6.89 -1.29
CA MET A 201 -21.71 -5.77 -0.57
C MET A 201 -22.77 -4.75 -0.18
N THR A 202 -22.65 -4.24 1.04
CA THR A 202 -23.48 -3.13 1.49
C THR A 202 -23.04 -1.83 0.83
N GLN A 203 -23.90 -0.81 0.81
CA GLN A 203 -23.50 0.52 0.34
C GLN A 203 -22.34 1.09 1.16
N GLU A 204 -22.28 0.80 2.47
CA GLU A 204 -21.16 1.17 3.32
C GLU A 204 -19.85 0.51 2.86
N ASP A 205 -19.88 -0.80 2.57
CA ASP A 205 -18.71 -1.50 2.06
C ASP A 205 -18.23 -0.87 0.74
N ILE A 206 -19.15 -0.60 -0.19
CA ILE A 206 -18.86 0.03 -1.49
C ILE A 206 -18.25 1.42 -1.28
N ASP A 207 -18.90 2.27 -0.48
CA ASP A 207 -18.44 3.63 -0.15
C ASP A 207 -17.04 3.63 0.46
N SER A 208 -16.71 2.60 1.25
CA SER A 208 -15.44 2.47 1.94
C SER A 208 -14.26 2.11 1.02
N ILE A 209 -14.52 1.55 -0.18
CA ILE A 209 -13.47 1.13 -1.13
C ILE A 209 -13.51 1.87 -2.47
N GLN A 210 -14.61 2.56 -2.79
CA GLN A 210 -14.77 3.27 -4.06
C GLN A 210 -14.12 4.67 -4.07
N GLY A 211 -14.06 5.26 -5.27
CA GLY A 211 -13.63 6.65 -5.48
C GLY A 211 -12.15 6.82 -5.80
N TYR A 212 -11.44 5.75 -6.16
CA TYR A 212 -10.12 5.88 -6.77
C TYR A 212 -10.27 6.31 -8.23
N SER A 213 -9.73 7.47 -8.57
CA SER A 213 -9.69 7.93 -9.96
C SER A 213 -8.25 7.91 -10.45
N PHE A 214 -7.86 6.80 -11.10
CA PHE A 214 -6.59 6.71 -11.81
C PHE A 214 -6.42 7.88 -12.79
N LYS A 215 -7.52 8.31 -13.44
CA LYS A 215 -7.54 9.49 -14.31
C LYS A 215 -7.22 10.78 -13.56
N LYS A 216 -7.67 10.96 -12.32
CA LYS A 216 -7.36 12.15 -11.51
C LYS A 216 -5.89 12.15 -11.06
N LEU A 217 -5.37 11.00 -10.63
CA LEU A 217 -3.98 10.83 -10.17
C LEU A 217 -2.97 10.91 -11.32
N MET A 218 -3.22 10.16 -12.40
CA MET A 218 -2.27 9.98 -13.50
C MET A 218 -2.60 10.82 -14.74
N GLY A 219 -3.83 11.31 -14.90
CA GLY A 219 -4.25 12.09 -16.07
C GLY A 219 -3.36 13.30 -16.36
N PRO A 220 -2.94 14.10 -15.36
CA PRO A 220 -1.99 15.18 -15.56
C PRO A 220 -0.62 14.71 -16.06
N MET A 221 -0.15 13.54 -15.61
CA MET A 221 1.12 12.91 -16.03
C MET A 221 1.02 12.18 -17.39
N LEU A 222 -0.18 11.90 -17.86
CA LEU A 222 -0.47 11.17 -19.10
C LEU A 222 -0.93 12.07 -20.26
N ASN A 223 -0.80 13.39 -20.11
CA ASN A 223 -1.14 14.34 -21.16
C ASN A 223 -0.16 14.27 -22.35
N GLU A 224 -0.59 14.71 -23.53
CA GLU A 224 0.15 14.57 -24.78
C GLU A 224 1.55 15.21 -24.76
N LYS A 225 1.82 16.19 -23.90
CA LYS A 225 3.14 16.84 -23.80
C LYS A 225 4.15 16.02 -22.99
N ALA A 226 3.73 15.02 -22.22
CA ALA A 226 4.58 14.10 -21.46
C ALA A 226 4.95 12.84 -22.27
N HIS A 227 5.42 13.02 -23.51
CA HIS A 227 5.56 11.95 -24.51
C HIS A 227 6.43 10.75 -24.09
N ILE A 228 7.33 10.90 -23.13
CA ILE A 228 8.23 9.82 -22.70
C ILE A 228 7.56 8.87 -21.70
N ILE A 229 6.64 9.37 -20.86
CA ILE A 229 5.81 8.51 -20.00
C ILE A 229 4.72 7.80 -20.84
N SER A 230 4.37 8.36 -22.00
CA SER A 230 3.38 7.78 -22.91
C SER A 230 3.75 6.40 -23.46
N ILE A 231 5.04 6.01 -23.47
CA ILE A 231 5.46 4.67 -23.93
C ILE A 231 5.11 3.60 -22.87
N ALA A 232 5.36 3.89 -21.58
CA ALA A 232 4.93 3.02 -20.48
C ALA A 232 3.40 2.99 -20.33
N ALA A 233 2.73 4.12 -20.57
CA ALA A 233 1.28 4.22 -20.47
C ALA A 233 0.50 3.69 -21.69
N LYS A 234 1.11 3.65 -22.88
CA LYS A 234 0.49 3.02 -24.07
C LYS A 234 0.34 1.51 -23.90
N GLN A 235 1.17 0.85 -23.07
CA GLN A 235 0.94 -0.54 -22.67
C GLN A 235 -0.26 -0.70 -21.72
N LEU A 236 -0.64 0.34 -20.96
CA LEU A 236 -1.79 0.31 -20.03
C LEU A 236 -3.13 0.72 -20.69
N LYS A 237 -3.10 1.37 -21.86
CA LYS A 237 -4.31 1.76 -22.62
C LYS A 237 -5.03 0.59 -23.32
N CYS A 238 -4.57 -0.65 -23.16
CA CYS A 238 -5.26 -1.82 -23.70
C CYS A 238 -6.47 -2.30 -22.88
N PHE A 239 -6.80 -1.68 -21.75
CA PHE A 239 -7.90 -2.13 -20.89
C PHE A 239 -8.82 -0.98 -20.47
N SER A 240 -9.66 -0.56 -21.40
CA SER A 240 -11.00 -0.06 -21.08
C SER A 240 -11.99 -0.90 -21.89
N LEU A 241 -12.56 -1.92 -21.25
CA LEU A 241 -13.90 -2.40 -21.55
C LEU A 241 -14.83 -1.77 -20.52
#